data_AF-A0A934FS77-F1
#
_entry.id   AF-A0A934FS77-F1
#
_cell.length_a   1.000
_cell.length_b   1.000
_cell.length_c   1.000
_cell.angle_alpha   90.00
_cell.angle_beta   90.00
_cell.angle_gamma   90.00
#
_symmetry.space_group_name_H-M   'P 1'
#
loop_
_entity.id
_entity.type
_entity.pdbx_description
1 polymer ?
#
loop_
_entity_poly.entity_id
_entity_poly.type
_entity_poly.pdbx_seq_one_letter_code
_entity_poly.pdbx_strand_id
1 'polypeptide(L)' 'MQEGGTIHVRVDSDVKELLLVVPSVGAVRVPVVNRRAEYTLPPTVPGGGRIIISDLKVPFPSSVGVDVVGGTSR' A
#
# COMPACT_ATOMS: atom_id res chain seq x y z
N MET A 1 -18.92 -10.36 2.13
CA MET A 1 -17.59 -10.05 1.56
C MET A 1 -17.63 -8.64 1.05
N GLN A 2 -16.89 -7.72 1.67
CA GLN A 2 -16.09 -6.76 0.92
C GLN A 2 -15.17 -6.05 1.88
N GLU A 3 -13.86 -6.18 1.70
CA GLU A 3 -12.93 -5.25 2.33
C GLU A 3 -11.92 -4.81 1.29
N GLY A 4 -12.40 -3.97 0.36
CA GLY A 4 -11.56 -2.96 -0.26
C GLY A 4 -11.22 -1.85 0.75
N GLY A 5 -10.37 -0.92 0.36
CA GLY A 5 -9.97 0.19 1.20
C GLY A 5 -8.99 1.09 0.46
N THR A 6 -8.80 2.30 0.95
CA THR A 6 -7.82 3.22 0.35
C THR A 6 -6.59 3.32 1.23
N ILE A 7 -5.44 3.04 0.66
CA ILE A 7 -4.15 3.23 1.31
C ILE A 7 -3.72 4.66 1.03
N HIS A 8 -3.53 5.43 2.10
CA HIS A 8 -2.91 6.75 2.03
C HIS A 8 -1.52 6.68 2.63
N VAL A 9 -0.50 6.94 1.80
CA VAL A 9 0.88 7.04 2.26
C VAL A 9 1.31 8.50 2.14
N ARG A 10 1.69 9.11 3.25
CA ARG A 10 2.38 10.41 3.25
C ARG A 10 3.87 10.16 3.24
N VAL A 11 4.58 10.91 2.40
CA VAL A 11 6.03 10.75 2.20
C VAL A 11 6.70 12.09 2.47
N ASP A 12 7.59 12.14 3.45
CA ASP A 12 8.27 13.39 3.84
C ASP A 12 9.50 13.70 2.97
N SER A 13 9.90 12.80 2.09
CA SER A 13 11.04 12.92 1.19
C SER A 13 10.61 13.16 -0.27
N ASP A 14 11.55 13.57 -1.14
CA ASP A 14 11.32 13.83 -2.57
C ASP A 14 11.10 12.56 -3.42
N VAL A 15 10.51 11.52 -2.85
CA VAL A 15 10.12 10.30 -3.55
C VAL A 15 9.02 10.64 -4.56
N LYS A 16 9.17 10.14 -5.79
CA LYS A 16 8.22 10.37 -6.89
C LYS A 16 7.27 9.20 -7.12
N GLU A 17 7.63 8.02 -6.65
CA GLU A 17 6.89 6.78 -6.84
C GLU A 17 7.14 5.84 -5.67
N LEU A 18 6.12 5.10 -5.26
CA LEU A 18 6.21 4.00 -4.32
C LEU A 18 5.91 2.69 -5.03
N LEU A 19 6.57 1.61 -4.60
CA LEU A 19 6.16 0.25 -4.92
C LEU A 19 5.31 -0.30 -3.77
N LEU A 20 4.06 -0.64 -4.07
CA LEU A 20 3.17 -1.35 -3.18
C LEU A 20 3.09 -2.82 -3.60
N VAL A 21 3.36 -3.75 -2.70
CA VAL A 21 3.18 -5.18 -2.95
C VAL A 21 2.01 -5.68 -2.12
N VAL A 22 0.95 -6.10 -2.82
CA VAL A 22 -0.25 -6.69 -2.23
C VAL A 22 -0.30 -8.15 -2.66
N PRO A 23 -0.22 -9.13 -1.75
CA PRO A 23 -0.05 -10.54 -2.10
C PRO A 23 -1.04 -11.11 -3.13
N SER A 24 -2.31 -10.69 -3.07
CA SER A 24 -3.36 -11.15 -3.99
C SER A 24 -3.44 -10.38 -5.31
N VAL A 25 -2.71 -9.27 -5.46
CA VAL A 25 -2.75 -8.39 -6.64
C VAL A 25 -1.40 -8.37 -7.37
N GLY A 26 -0.30 -8.47 -6.63
CA GLY A 26 1.06 -8.32 -7.11
C GLY A 26 1.68 -6.97 -6.73
N ALA A 27 2.71 -6.57 -7.46
CA ALA A 27 3.44 -5.33 -7.24
C ALA A 27 2.89 -4.21 -8.11
N VAL A 28 2.56 -3.07 -7.50
CA VAL A 28 1.95 -1.90 -8.14
C VAL A 28 2.82 -0.68 -7.89
N ARG A 29 3.11 0.06 -8.95
CA ARG A 29 3.78 1.37 -8.86
C ARG A 29 2.74 2.45 -8.67
N VAL A 30 2.91 3.27 -7.64
CA VAL A 30 1.98 4.33 -7.26
C VAL A 30 2.70 5.67 -7.27
N PRO A 31 2.28 6.64 -8.10
CA PRO A 31 2.92 7.95 -8.14
C PRO A 31 2.65 8.73 -6.85
N VAL A 32 3.64 9.53 -6.45
CA VAL A 32 3.53 10.47 -5.32
C VAL A 32 3.22 11.86 -5.87
N VAL A 33 2.06 12.39 -5.50
CA VAL A 33 1.62 13.74 -5.87
C VAL A 33 1.41 14.53 -4.58
N ASN A 34 1.99 15.74 -4.49
CA ASN A 34 1.91 16.57 -3.28
C ASN A 34 2.28 15.83 -1.99
N ARG A 35 3.38 15.06 -2.01
CA ARG A 35 3.86 14.23 -0.88
C ARG A 35 2.88 13.15 -0.43
N ARG A 36 1.94 12.75 -1.28
CA ARG A 36 0.95 11.70 -1.01
C ARG A 36 0.89 10.69 -2.16
N ALA A 37 0.92 9.42 -1.81
CA ALA A 37 0.54 8.31 -2.69
C ALA A 37 -0.81 7.76 -2.23
N GLU A 38 -1.68 7.46 -3.18
CA GLU A 38 -3.02 6.93 -2.93
C GLU A 38 -3.25 5.71 -3.81
N TYR A 39 -3.71 4.62 -3.20
CA TYR A 39 -4.01 3.38 -3.89
C TYR A 39 -5.29 2.76 -3.34
N THR A 40 -6.23 2.46 -4.22
CA THR A 40 -7.47 1.77 -3.89
C THR A 40 -7.27 0.27 -4.02
N LEU A 41 -7.42 -0.45 -2.91
CA LEU A 41 -7.39 -1.90 -2.88
C LEU A 41 -8.60 -2.48 -3.61
N PRO A 42 -8.39 -3.47 -4.51
CA PRO A 42 -9.49 -4.20 -5.11
C PRO A 42 -10.39 -4.87 -4.05
N PRO A 43 -11.70 -5.01 -4.32
CA PRO A 43 -12.65 -5.67 -3.41
C PRO A 43 -12.30 -7.11 -3.00
N THR A 44 -11.40 -7.75 -3.75
CA THR A 44 -10.94 -9.12 -3.57
C THR A 44 -9.78 -9.25 -2.59
N VAL A 45 -9.22 -8.14 -2.10
CA VAL A 45 -8.15 -8.18 -1.09
C VAL A 45 -8.78 -8.50 0.27
N PRO A 46 -8.38 -9.61 0.93
CA PRO A 46 -8.90 -9.92 2.25
C PRO A 46 -8.27 -9.02 3.32
N GLY A 47 -9.05 -8.66 4.33
CA GLY A 47 -8.51 -8.13 5.59
C GLY A 47 -7.52 -9.10 6.23
N GLY A 48 -6.54 -8.57 6.96
CA GLY A 48 -5.44 -9.34 7.56
C GLY A 48 -4.27 -9.65 6.62
N GLY A 49 -4.34 -9.23 5.35
CA GLY A 49 -3.21 -9.31 4.42
C GLY A 49 -2.12 -8.28 4.75
N ARG A 50 -0.85 -8.70 4.65
CA ARG A 50 0.30 -7.79 4.75
C ARG A 50 0.53 -7.08 3.42
N ILE A 51 0.67 -5.76 3.46
CA ILE A 51 1.09 -4.92 2.34
C ILE A 51 2.50 -4.43 2.59
N ILE A 52 3.34 -4.49 1.56
CA ILE A 52 4.71 -4.00 1.62
C ILE A 52 4.78 -2.69 0.83
N ILE A 53 5.36 -1.66 1.44
CA ILE A 53 5.56 -0.34 0.81
C ILE A 53 7.07 -0.06 0.74
N SER A 54 7.56 0.28 -0.44
CA SER A 54 8.97 0.62 -0.68
C SER A 54 9.08 1.89 -1.53
N ASP A 55 10.08 2.72 -1.23
CA ASP A 55 10.44 3.90 -2.02
C ASP A 55 11.44 3.61 -3.15
N LEU A 56 11.82 2.34 -3.31
CA LEU A 56 12.80 1.83 -4.30
C LEU A 56 14.20 2.44 -4.20
N LYS A 57 14.49 3.31 -3.22
CA LYS A 57 15.81 3.95 -3.05
C LYS A 57 16.78 3.07 -2.28
N VAL A 58 16.25 2.21 -1.41
CA VAL A 58 17.04 1.31 -0.57
C VAL A 58 16.64 -0.14 -0.90
N PRO A 59 17.60 -1.07 -1.08
CA PRO A 59 17.28 -2.48 -1.30
C PRO A 59 16.61 -3.10 -0.06
N PHE A 60 15.70 -4.06 -0.31
CA PHE A 60 15.02 -4.83 0.73
C PHE A 60 16.04 -5.36 1.75
N PRO A 61 15.84 -5.17 3.08
CA PRO A 61 14.56 -5.12 3.80
C PRO A 61 14.02 -3.72 4.19
N SER A 62 14.44 -2.63 3.56
CA SER A 62 14.03 -1.25 3.93
C SER A 62 12.56 -0.87 3.63
N SER A 63 11.64 -1.84 3.61
CA SER A 63 10.22 -1.63 3.33
C SER A 63 9.40 -1.60 4.62
N VAL A 64 8.37 -0.75 4.68
CA VAL A 64 7.40 -0.75 5.78
C VAL A 64 6.29 -1.75 5.45
N GLY A 65 6.02 -2.66 6.40
CA GLY A 65 4.87 -3.56 6.35
C GLY A 65 3.67 -2.92 7.03
N VAL A 66 2.51 -2.90 6.35
CA VAL A 66 1.24 -2.44 6.92
C VAL A 66 0.23 -3.57 6.78
N ASP A 67 -0.43 -3.91 7.88
CA ASP A 67 -1.49 -4.92 7.87
C ASP A 67 -2.83 -4.26 7.56
N VAL A 68 -3.59 -4.85 6.63
CA VAL A 68 -4.95 -4.38 6.32
C VAL A 68 -5.85 -4.71 7.50
N VAL A 69 -6.22 -3.70 8.29
CA VAL A 69 -7.24 -3.88 9.33
C VAL A 69 -8.59 -3.92 8.66
N GLY A 70 -9.16 -5.12 8.60
CA GLY A 70 -10.49 -5.34 8.08
C GLY A 70 -11.55 -4.65 8.92
N GLY A 71 -12.34 -3.78 8.28
CA GLY A 71 -13.53 -3.21 8.88
C GLY A 71 -14.64 -4.24 8.91
N THR A 72 -14.72 -5.04 9.97
CA THR A 72 -15.93 -5.80 10.28
C THR A 72 -17.06 -4.81 10.58
N SER A 73 -17.71 -4.29 9.53
CA SER A 73 -19.08 -3.78 9.66
C SER A 73 -19.94 -4.96 10.09
N ARG A 74 -20.23 -5.01 11.39
CA ARG A 74 -21.38 -5.73 11.93
C ARG A 74 -22.65 -4.97 11.58
#